data_AF-A0AAU4TNY9-F1
#
_entry.id   AF-A0AAU4TNY9-F1
#
_cell.length_a   1.000
_cell.length_b   1.000
_cell.length_c   1.000
_cell.angle_alpha   90.00
_cell.angle_beta   90.00
_cell.angle_gamma   90.00
#
_symmetry.space_group_name_H-M   'P 1'
#
loop_
_entity.id
_entity.type
_entity.pdbx_description
1 polymer ?
#
loop_
_entity_poly.entity_id
_entity_poly.type
_entity_poly.pdbx_seq_one_letter_code
_entity_poly.pdbx_strand_id
1 'polypeptide(L)'
;MDRMDVEELLTQHAVDGARLDPAPPETGDRLTDDPQVRARYRADAWRPCCVWGTDYRTSRVIDFPGCGPCWVDLCRDHSLAVRKPALPAMPATVEGSFADIREVAAKFGLTMRPVSHEEWLEMGRAARHRRDR
;
A
#
# COMPACT_ATOMS: atom_id res chain seq x y z
N MET A 1 -19.73 4.71 1.64
CA MET A 1 -19.21 3.77 2.65
C MET A 1 -18.19 4.56 3.44
N ASP A 2 -18.48 4.85 4.71
CA ASP A 2 -17.48 5.49 5.57
C ASP A 2 -16.23 4.62 5.56
N ARG A 3 -15.08 5.27 5.33
CA ARG A 3 -13.80 4.57 5.27
C ARG A 3 -13.32 4.32 6.69
N MET A 4 -13.14 3.04 7.00
CA MET A 4 -12.59 2.56 8.27
C MET A 4 -11.10 2.92 8.38
N ASP A 5 -10.62 3.25 9.56
CA ASP A 5 -9.19 3.34 9.83
C ASP A 5 -8.57 1.96 10.16
N VAL A 6 -7.24 1.91 10.29
CA VAL A 6 -6.57 0.61 10.48
C VAL A 6 -6.87 0.07 11.87
N GLU A 7 -6.92 0.95 12.85
CA GLU A 7 -7.13 0.68 14.26
C GLU A 7 -8.56 0.16 14.53
N GLU A 8 -9.57 0.73 13.88
CA GLU A 8 -10.96 0.29 13.83
C GLU A 8 -11.06 -1.11 13.24
N LEU A 9 -10.37 -1.37 12.12
CA LEU A 9 -10.32 -2.70 11.51
C LEU A 9 -9.72 -3.73 12.46
N LEU A 10 -8.58 -3.41 13.08
CA LEU A 10 -7.90 -4.29 14.03
C LEU A 10 -8.76 -4.55 15.26
N THR A 11 -9.46 -3.53 15.76
CA THR A 11 -10.39 -3.63 16.89
C THR A 11 -11.58 -4.52 16.55
N GLN A 12 -12.20 -4.32 15.39
CA GLN A 12 -13.34 -5.13 14.94
C GLN A 12 -13.00 -6.62 14.84
N HIS A 13 -11.76 -6.93 14.44
CA HIS A 13 -11.27 -8.30 14.31
C HIS A 13 -10.57 -8.82 15.57
N ALA A 14 -10.57 -8.07 16.67
CA ALA A 14 -9.92 -8.42 17.93
C ALA A 14 -8.46 -8.90 17.74
N VAL A 15 -7.72 -8.19 16.88
CA VAL A 15 -6.30 -8.50 16.63
C VAL A 15 -5.48 -8.15 17.87
N ASP A 16 -4.79 -9.15 18.40
CA ASP A 16 -3.91 -9.02 19.57
C ASP A 16 -2.50 -8.58 19.13
N GLY A 17 -2.11 -7.37 19.53
CA GLY A 17 -0.78 -6.81 19.24
C GLY A 17 0.36 -7.64 19.80
N ALA A 18 0.16 -8.38 20.91
CA ALA A 18 1.19 -9.25 21.48
C ALA A 18 1.54 -10.46 20.59
N ARG A 19 0.73 -10.72 19.56
CA ARG A 19 0.93 -11.80 18.58
C ARG A 19 1.52 -11.32 17.26
N LEU A 20 1.75 -10.01 17.13
CA LEU A 20 2.31 -9.40 15.92
C LEU A 20 3.82 -9.26 16.04
N ASP A 21 4.49 -9.24 14.89
CA ASP A 21 5.93 -8.95 14.84
C ASP A 21 6.17 -7.51 15.33
N PRO A 22 7.10 -7.28 16.27
CA PRO A 22 7.45 -5.93 16.67
C PRO A 22 8.06 -5.15 15.50
N ALA A 23 7.68 -3.89 15.39
CA ALA A 23 8.25 -2.95 14.44
C ALA A 23 9.26 -2.02 15.16
N PRO A 24 10.28 -1.51 14.46
CA PRO A 24 11.07 -0.42 15.01
C PRO A 24 10.16 0.80 15.23
N PRO A 25 10.36 1.58 16.31
CA PRO A 25 9.63 2.82 16.53
C PRO A 25 9.79 3.77 15.34
N GLU A 26 8.75 4.54 15.03
CA GLU A 26 8.74 5.43 13.87
C GLU A 26 10.00 6.31 13.83
N THR A 27 10.74 6.23 12.74
CA THR A 27 11.96 7.03 12.50
C THR A 27 11.78 7.90 11.25
N GLY A 28 10.69 8.68 11.20
CA GLY A 28 10.47 9.71 10.17
C GLY A 28 10.73 9.27 8.72
N ASP A 29 11.08 10.23 7.87
CA ASP A 29 11.24 10.06 6.40
C ASP A 29 12.34 9.07 5.96
N ARG A 30 13.08 8.44 6.89
CA ARG A 30 14.19 7.51 6.61
C ARG A 30 13.90 6.05 6.90
N LEU A 31 12.62 5.68 7.03
CA LEU A 31 12.21 4.29 7.25
C LEU A 31 12.87 3.30 6.26
N THR A 32 13.17 3.73 5.04
CA THR A 32 13.78 2.90 3.98
C THR A 32 15.29 2.67 4.12
N ASP A 33 15.99 3.33 5.05
CA ASP A 33 17.44 3.16 5.24
C ASP A 33 17.76 2.10 6.30
N ASP A 34 16.82 1.82 7.22
CA ASP A 34 16.98 0.82 8.27
C ASP A 34 17.06 -0.60 7.64
N PRO A 35 18.13 -1.38 7.90
CA PRO A 35 18.27 -2.74 7.36
C PRO A 35 17.11 -3.69 7.70
N GLN A 36 16.48 -3.55 8.87
CA GLN A 36 15.34 -4.36 9.30
C GLN A 36 14.09 -3.99 8.49
N VAL A 37 13.83 -2.70 8.30
CA VAL A 37 12.72 -2.22 7.45
C VAL A 37 12.97 -2.58 5.98
N ARG A 38 14.21 -2.43 5.50
CA ARG A 38 14.60 -2.87 4.15
C ARG A 38 14.39 -4.36 3.94
N ALA A 39 14.75 -5.18 4.91
CA ALA A 39 14.49 -6.62 4.87
C ALA A 39 12.99 -6.92 4.83
N ARG A 40 12.18 -6.14 5.56
CA ARG A 40 10.71 -6.29 5.59
C ARG A 40 10.05 -6.09 4.22
N TYR A 41 10.55 -5.15 3.42
CA TYR A 41 9.94 -4.80 2.12
C TYR A 41 10.53 -5.55 0.91
N ARG A 42 11.46 -6.50 1.10
CA ARG A 42 12.02 -7.30 -0.01
C ARG A 42 10.94 -8.15 -0.72
N ALA A 43 11.19 -8.46 -1.99
CA ALA A 43 10.19 -9.02 -2.90
C ALA A 43 9.74 -10.46 -2.57
N ASP A 44 10.53 -11.17 -1.75
CA ASP A 44 10.33 -12.54 -1.27
C ASP A 44 9.59 -12.62 0.07
N ALA A 45 9.38 -11.49 0.76
CA ALA A 45 8.73 -11.44 2.07
C ALA A 45 7.20 -11.29 1.94
N TRP A 46 6.52 -12.28 1.38
CA TRP A 46 5.07 -12.38 1.56
C TRP A 46 4.78 -12.73 3.01
N ARG A 47 3.79 -12.05 3.59
CA ARG A 47 3.40 -12.24 4.98
C ARG A 47 1.89 -12.41 5.05
N PRO A 48 1.42 -13.30 5.94
CA PRO A 48 0.00 -13.56 6.08
C PRO A 48 -0.69 -12.33 6.66
N CYS A 49 -1.91 -12.05 6.20
CA CYS A 49 -2.75 -11.05 6.83
C CYS A 49 -2.95 -11.37 8.32
N CYS A 50 -2.76 -10.40 9.21
CA CYS A 50 -2.97 -10.59 10.65
C CYS A 50 -4.43 -10.91 11.03
N VAL A 51 -5.38 -10.68 10.12
CA VAL A 51 -6.82 -10.94 10.33
C VAL A 51 -7.24 -12.31 9.81
N TRP A 52 -6.90 -12.67 8.56
CA TRP A 52 -7.38 -13.90 7.89
C TRP A 52 -6.29 -14.88 7.50
N GLY A 53 -5.02 -14.53 7.66
CA GLY A 53 -3.89 -15.38 7.28
C GLY A 53 -3.60 -15.45 5.77
N THR A 54 -4.41 -14.82 4.92
CA THR A 54 -4.18 -14.82 3.46
C THR A 54 -2.95 -14.00 3.09
N ASP A 55 -2.08 -14.54 2.24
CA ASP A 55 -0.86 -13.88 1.80
C ASP A 55 -1.16 -12.64 0.94
N TYR A 56 -0.62 -11.51 1.36
CA TYR A 56 -0.62 -10.29 0.56
C TYR A 56 0.52 -9.38 0.98
N ARG A 57 0.93 -8.51 0.06
CA ARG A 57 2.09 -7.63 0.26
C ARG A 57 1.66 -6.22 0.63
N THR A 58 1.27 -6.01 1.88
CA THR A 58 1.25 -4.67 2.49
C THR A 58 1.60 -4.76 3.96
N SER A 59 2.54 -3.92 4.41
CA SER A 59 2.96 -3.81 5.82
C SER A 59 2.83 -2.37 6.28
N ARG A 60 2.20 -2.19 7.44
CA ARG A 60 2.06 -0.92 8.15
C ARG A 60 2.67 -1.04 9.54
N VAL A 61 3.05 0.07 10.16
CA VAL A 61 3.41 0.11 11.58
C VAL A 61 2.24 0.73 12.33
N ILE A 62 1.79 0.08 13.40
CA ILE A 62 0.71 0.57 14.27
C ILE A 62 1.17 0.44 15.71
N ASP A 63 0.97 1.47 16.51
CA ASP A 63 1.26 1.44 17.95
C ASP A 63 0.13 0.74 18.72
N PHE A 64 0.46 -0.36 19.38
CA PHE A 64 -0.46 -1.08 20.26
C PHE A 64 -0.22 -0.71 21.73
N PRO A 65 -1.27 -0.33 22.49
CA PRO A 65 -1.14 -0.08 23.91
C PRO A 65 -0.52 -1.27 24.66
N GLY A 66 0.62 -1.03 25.34
CA GLY A 66 1.33 -2.06 26.11
C GLY A 66 2.26 -2.98 25.31
N CYS A 67 2.19 -2.97 23.98
CA CYS A 67 3.07 -3.74 23.09
C CYS A 67 4.04 -2.85 22.30
N GLY A 68 3.71 -1.57 22.12
CA GLY A 68 4.47 -0.65 21.30
C GLY A 68 4.20 -0.84 19.80
N PRO A 69 5.10 -0.38 18.92
CA PRO A 69 4.94 -0.45 17.48
C PRO A 69 4.99 -1.90 16.97
N CYS A 70 3.99 -2.30 16.21
CA CYS A 70 3.88 -3.63 15.61
C CYS A 70 3.70 -3.55 14.09
N TRP A 71 4.22 -4.55 13.38
CA TRP A 71 3.94 -4.74 11.96
C TRP A 71 2.52 -5.30 11.78
N VAL A 72 1.74 -4.59 10.96
CA VAL A 72 0.39 -4.98 10.56
C VAL A 72 0.40 -5.32 9.07
N ASP A 73 0.32 -6.61 8.77
CA ASP A 73 0.15 -7.09 7.40
C ASP A 73 -1.33 -7.32 7.10
N LEU A 74 -1.81 -6.76 5.99
CA LEU A 74 -3.20 -6.85 5.58
C LEU A 74 -3.33 -7.56 4.23
N CYS A 75 -4.39 -8.36 4.06
CA CYS A 75 -4.76 -8.87 2.75
C CYS A 75 -5.20 -7.74 1.82
N ARG A 76 -5.35 -8.00 0.52
CA ARG A 76 -5.80 -7.01 -0.46
C ARG A 76 -7.05 -6.27 -0.01
N ASP A 77 -8.05 -7.02 0.46
CA ASP A 77 -9.37 -6.46 0.75
C ASP A 77 -9.33 -5.58 1.99
N HIS A 78 -8.68 -6.03 3.07
CA HIS A 78 -8.45 -5.19 4.25
C HIS A 78 -7.58 -3.97 3.95
N SER A 79 -6.55 -4.13 3.12
CA SER A 79 -5.68 -3.02 2.72
C SER A 79 -6.44 -1.96 1.92
N LEU A 80 -7.39 -2.37 1.08
CA LEU A 80 -8.30 -1.47 0.35
C LEU A 80 -9.34 -0.83 1.27
N ALA A 81 -9.87 -1.56 2.26
CA ALA A 81 -10.86 -1.05 3.21
C ALA A 81 -10.32 0.14 4.03
N VAL A 82 -9.04 0.08 4.43
CA VAL A 82 -8.38 1.09 5.28
C VAL A 82 -7.56 2.11 4.50
N ARG A 83 -7.67 2.12 3.16
CA ARG A 83 -6.91 3.03 2.31
C ARG A 83 -7.49 4.45 2.39
N LYS A 84 -6.82 5.32 3.15
CA LYS A 84 -7.06 6.76 3.12
C LYS A 84 -6.39 7.38 1.88
N PRO A 85 -6.99 8.42 1.25
CA PRO A 85 -6.29 9.22 0.26
C PRO A 85 -5.01 9.80 0.86
N ALA A 86 -3.91 9.80 0.10
CA ALA A 86 -2.64 10.32 0.58
C ALA A 86 -2.71 11.83 0.89
N LEU A 87 -3.60 12.58 0.22
CA LEU A 87 -3.90 13.98 0.51
C LEU A 87 -5.40 14.24 0.37
N PRO A 88 -5.98 15.18 1.13
CA PRO A 88 -7.40 15.54 1.02
C PRO A 88 -7.83 15.97 -0.39
N ALA A 89 -6.91 16.56 -1.16
CA ALA A 89 -7.15 17.01 -2.53
C ALA A 89 -6.98 15.92 -3.59
N MET A 90 -6.57 14.69 -3.22
CA MET A 90 -6.40 13.62 -4.20
C MET A 90 -7.75 13.21 -4.80
N PRO A 91 -7.83 13.05 -6.14
CA PRO A 91 -9.05 12.60 -6.78
C PRO A 91 -9.46 11.22 -6.26
N ALA A 92 -10.72 11.09 -5.87
CA ALA A 92 -11.29 9.85 -5.36
C ALA A 92 -11.68 8.87 -6.49
N THR A 93 -11.58 9.29 -7.75
CA THR A 93 -11.96 8.51 -8.93
C THR A 93 -10.81 8.36 -9.90
N VAL A 94 -10.89 7.32 -10.72
CA VAL A 94 -9.93 7.06 -11.81
C VAL A 94 -9.98 8.20 -12.83
N GLU A 95 -11.19 8.68 -13.14
CA GLU A 95 -11.42 9.79 -14.06
C GLU A 95 -10.79 11.09 -13.58
N GLY A 96 -10.93 11.39 -12.28
CA GLY A 96 -10.30 12.56 -11.66
C GLY A 96 -8.78 12.43 -11.67
N SER A 97 -8.24 11.24 -11.39
CA SER A 97 -6.81 10.98 -11.48
C SER A 97 -6.28 11.23 -12.89
N PHE A 98 -6.99 10.75 -13.91
CA PHE A 98 -6.62 11.01 -15.31
C PHE A 98 -6.80 12.46 -15.73
N ALA A 99 -7.73 13.20 -15.13
CA ALA A 99 -7.89 14.64 -15.39
C ALA A 99 -6.67 15.41 -14.89
N ASP A 100 -6.23 15.14 -13.65
CA ASP A 100 -5.04 15.76 -13.06
C ASP A 100 -3.78 15.44 -13.87
N ILE A 101 -3.59 14.17 -14.28
CA ILE A 101 -2.44 13.78 -15.11
C ILE A 101 -2.49 14.49 -16.47
N ARG A 102 -3.67 14.62 -17.09
CA ARG A 102 -3.84 15.36 -18.35
C ARG A 102 -3.51 16.84 -18.19
N GLU A 103 -3.95 17.47 -17.10
CA GLU A 103 -3.62 18.87 -16.81
C GLU A 103 -2.11 19.07 -16.67
N VAL A 104 -1.44 18.20 -15.92
CA VAL A 104 0.01 18.24 -15.76
C VAL A 104 0.71 17.99 -17.10
N ALA A 105 0.30 16.99 -17.88
CA ALA A 105 0.85 16.71 -19.20
C ALA A 105 0.75 17.92 -20.13
N ALA A 106 -0.39 18.61 -20.14
CA ALA A 106 -0.61 19.80 -20.95
C ALA A 106 0.34 20.95 -20.58
N LYS A 107 0.66 21.14 -19.29
CA LYS A 107 1.66 22.14 -18.83
C LYS A 107 3.06 21.89 -19.41
N PHE A 108 3.37 20.65 -19.76
CA PHE A 108 4.64 20.25 -20.40
C PHE A 108 4.52 20.08 -21.93
N GLY A 109 3.39 20.46 -22.54
CA GLY A 109 3.15 20.27 -23.97
C GLY A 109 2.99 18.80 -24.37
N LEU A 110 2.75 17.91 -23.42
CA LEU A 110 2.55 16.49 -23.65
C LEU A 110 1.07 16.19 -23.88
N THR A 111 0.78 15.34 -24.87
CA THR A 111 -0.58 14.81 -25.09
C THR A 111 -0.64 13.38 -24.62
N MET A 112 -1.55 13.08 -23.70
CA MET A 112 -1.83 11.71 -23.30
C MET A 112 -2.67 11.02 -24.36
N ARG A 113 -2.16 9.91 -24.91
CA ARG A 113 -2.95 9.01 -25.76
C ARG A 113 -3.64 7.95 -24.88
N PRO A 114 -4.93 7.66 -25.10
CA PRO A 114 -5.56 6.49 -24.49
C PRO A 114 -4.81 5.21 -24.89
N VAL A 115 -4.61 4.32 -23.93
CA VAL A 115 -4.05 2.99 -24.15
C VAL A 115 -5.20 2.00 -24.11
N SER A 116 -5.30 1.12 -25.10
CA SER A 116 -6.31 0.06 -25.10
C SER A 116 -6.04 -0.96 -23.99
N HIS A 117 -7.06 -1.73 -23.61
CA HIS A 117 -6.88 -2.77 -22.60
C HIS A 117 -5.82 -3.82 -23.01
N GLU A 118 -5.77 -4.16 -24.30
CA GLU A 118 -4.82 -5.12 -24.84
C GLU A 118 -3.39 -4.59 -24.81
N GLU A 119 -3.17 -3.35 -25.25
CA GLU A 119 -1.88 -2.66 -25.13
C GLU A 119 -1.45 -2.56 -23.66
N TRP A 120 -2.37 -2.29 -22.73
CA TRP A 120 -2.07 -2.24 -21.29
C TRP A 120 -1.60 -3.59 -20.74
N LEU A 121 -2.27 -4.68 -21.12
CA LEU A 121 -1.85 -6.04 -20.74
C LEU A 121 -0.48 -6.39 -21.33
N GLU A 122 -0.21 -6.00 -22.57
CA GLU A 122 1.09 -6.21 -23.22
C GLU A 122 2.21 -5.45 -22.52
N MET A 123 2.00 -4.16 -22.21
CA MET A 123 2.92 -3.35 -21.42
C MET A 123 3.22 -4.00 -20.06
N GLY A 124 2.19 -4.54 -19.39
CA GLY A 124 2.34 -5.26 -18.13
C GLY A 124 3.17 -6.55 -18.26
N ARG A 125 2.99 -7.33 -19.33
CA ARG A 125 3.81 -8.51 -19.64
C ARG A 125 5.27 -8.10 -19.90
N ALA A 126 5.51 -7.09 -20.72
CA ALA A 126 6.84 -6.59 -21.03
C ALA A 126 7.57 -6.02 -19.79
N ALA A 127 6.85 -5.37 -18.88
CA ALA A 127 7.41 -4.88 -17.62
C ALA A 127 7.84 -6.02 -16.69
N ARG A 128 7.08 -7.12 -16.61
CA ARG A 128 7.46 -8.33 -15.84
C ARG A 128 8.72 -8.97 -16.40
N HIS A 129 8.78 -9.19 -17.71
CA HIS A 129 9.99 -9.74 -18.36
C HIS A 129 11.27 -8.92 -18.14
N ARG A 130 11.15 -7.59 -17.98
CA ARG A 130 12.29 -6.72 -17.65
C ARG A 130 12.76 -6.84 -16.21
N ARG A 131 11.90 -7.28 -15.28
CA ARG A 131 12.26 -7.51 -13.87
C ARG A 131 12.91 -8.86 -13.63
N ASP A 132 12.63 -9.83 -14.49
CA ASP A 132 13.16 -11.19 -14.40
C ASP A 132 14.52 -11.34 -15.12
N ARG A 133 15.09 -10.24 -15.64
CA ARG A 133 16.43 -10.14 -16.24
C ARG A 133 17.35 -9.34 -15.34
#